data_AF-A0A0A2I3T5-F1
#
_entry.id   AF-A0A0A2I3T5-F1
#
_cell.length_a   1.000
_cell.length_b   1.000
_cell.length_c   1.000
_cell.angle_alpha   90.00
_cell.angle_beta   90.00
_cell.angle_gamma   90.00
#
_symmetry.space_group_name_H-M   'P 1'
#
loop_
_entity.id
_entity.type
_entity.pdbx_description
1 polymer ?
#
loop_
_entity_poly.entity_id
_entity_poly.type
_entity_poly.pdbx_seq_one_letter_code
_entity_poly.pdbx_strand_id
1 'polypeptide(L)'
;MIDFVISVTAAEERRLKEFIGALRTSCKVEMNPVSPFSNDTFESEFRSKLLTHHCFMGSPLFQESFDSAFIAACSHAGHKVEESADGQRFWDVIIDGRRISLKSSKAKSLRQDTLHISKLTEAAWIQDCRTASKRREHTRRLFKEYCEEVDAIVQLRYFDSLHRYELVEIPVPLFSQIMDIGREHFAADGPTINIPIGKNPPDFTLKLDRSDAKVTIAKINKQLCLVHGIWQL
;
A
#
# COMPACT_ATOMS: atom_id res chain seq x y z
N MET A 1 -28.50 14.78 -19.87
CA MET A 1 -27.52 14.95 -20.96
C MET A 1 -26.73 16.18 -20.59
N ILE A 2 -25.43 16.06 -20.26
CA ILE A 2 -24.62 17.26 -20.03
C ILE A 2 -24.26 17.75 -21.43
N ASP A 3 -24.95 18.78 -21.90
CA ASP A 3 -24.62 19.44 -23.16
C ASP A 3 -23.33 20.22 -22.95
N PHE A 4 -22.21 19.62 -23.32
CA PHE A 4 -20.98 20.37 -23.54
C PHE A 4 -21.16 21.16 -24.83
N VAL A 5 -21.61 22.41 -24.72
CA VAL A 5 -21.64 23.35 -25.86
C VAL A 5 -20.21 23.85 -26.11
N ILE A 6 -19.34 22.94 -26.51
CA ILE A 6 -17.96 23.22 -26.87
C ILE A 6 -17.69 22.51 -28.18
N SER A 7 -17.26 23.26 -29.18
CA SER A 7 -16.77 22.70 -30.44
C SER A 7 -15.48 21.93 -30.15
N VAL A 8 -15.51 20.61 -30.32
CA VAL A 8 -14.34 19.74 -30.18
C VAL A 8 -13.92 19.20 -31.55
N THR A 9 -12.63 18.96 -31.72
CA THR A 9 -12.10 18.24 -32.88
C THR A 9 -12.59 16.78 -32.88
N ALA A 10 -12.57 16.14 -34.04
CA ALA A 10 -12.92 14.71 -34.15
C ALA A 10 -12.02 13.80 -33.28
N ALA A 11 -10.78 14.21 -33.00
CA ALA A 11 -9.88 13.46 -32.12
C ALA A 11 -10.28 13.57 -30.64
N GLU A 12 -10.63 14.78 -30.18
CA GLU A 12 -11.13 15.02 -28.83
C GLU A 12 -12.46 14.31 -28.59
N GLU A 13 -13.37 14.33 -29.56
CA GLU A 13 -14.63 13.60 -29.47
C GLU A 13 -14.42 12.09 -29.27
N ARG A 14 -13.49 11.49 -30.04
CA ARG A 14 -13.12 10.07 -29.86
C ARG A 14 -12.54 9.82 -28.47
N ARG A 15 -11.63 10.67 -27.98
CA ARG A 15 -11.04 10.52 -26.64
C ARG A 15 -12.06 10.67 -25.52
N LEU A 16 -12.99 11.62 -25.63
CA LEU A 16 -14.09 11.79 -24.68
C LEU A 16 -14.99 10.55 -24.66
N LYS A 17 -15.32 9.99 -25.84
CA LYS A 17 -16.09 8.74 -25.95
C LYS A 17 -15.37 7.56 -25.30
N GLU A 18 -14.07 7.39 -25.55
CA GLU A 18 -13.24 6.37 -24.90
C GLU A 18 -13.24 6.55 -23.38
N PHE A 19 -13.07 7.79 -22.89
CA PHE A 19 -13.01 8.10 -21.47
C PHE A 19 -14.33 7.80 -20.75
N ILE A 20 -15.46 8.26 -21.30
CA ILE A 20 -16.79 7.97 -20.78
C ILE A 20 -17.09 6.47 -20.86
N GLY A 21 -16.63 5.80 -21.93
CA GLY A 21 -16.71 4.35 -22.07
C GLY A 21 -15.99 3.64 -20.92
N ALA A 22 -14.75 4.02 -20.63
CA ALA A 22 -13.94 3.49 -19.54
C ALA A 22 -14.64 3.66 -18.18
N LEU A 23 -15.19 4.84 -17.89
CA LEU A 23 -15.92 5.12 -16.64
C LEU A 23 -17.17 4.27 -16.45
N ARG A 24 -17.73 3.75 -17.54
CA ARG A 24 -18.95 2.91 -17.56
C ARG A 24 -18.65 1.42 -17.65
N THR A 25 -17.38 1.03 -17.73
CA THR A 25 -16.98 -0.38 -17.65
C THR A 25 -17.56 -1.00 -16.39
N SER A 26 -18.16 -2.19 -16.53
CA SER A 26 -18.73 -2.91 -15.39
C SER A 26 -17.64 -3.14 -14.37
N CYS A 27 -17.92 -2.80 -13.11
CA CYS A 27 -17.00 -2.99 -12.01
C CYS A 27 -17.83 -3.41 -10.81
N LYS A 28 -17.61 -4.63 -10.32
CA LYS A 28 -18.25 -5.08 -9.08
C LYS A 28 -17.42 -4.55 -7.91
N VAL A 29 -18.08 -3.81 -7.03
CA VAL A 29 -17.43 -3.15 -5.90
C VAL A 29 -17.95 -3.73 -4.60
N GLU A 30 -17.03 -3.92 -3.66
CA GLU A 30 -17.34 -4.29 -2.29
C GLU A 30 -16.54 -3.38 -1.37
N MET A 31 -17.22 -2.45 -0.70
CA MET A 31 -16.62 -1.60 0.33
C MET A 31 -16.88 -2.22 1.71
N ASN A 32 -15.87 -2.19 2.57
CA ASN A 32 -16.01 -2.66 3.93
C ASN A 32 -16.73 -1.61 4.78
N PRO A 33 -17.90 -1.89 5.37
CA PRO A 33 -18.70 -0.89 6.08
C PRO A 33 -18.03 -0.31 7.34
N VAL A 34 -17.02 -0.98 7.91
CA VAL A 34 -16.26 -0.43 9.05
C VAL A 34 -15.02 0.36 8.63
N SER A 35 -14.73 0.43 7.33
CA SER A 35 -13.63 1.23 6.81
C SER A 35 -13.91 2.72 7.01
N PRO A 36 -12.93 3.52 7.47
CA PRO A 36 -13.09 4.98 7.53
C PRO A 36 -13.30 5.60 6.14
N PHE A 37 -12.89 4.90 5.08
CA PHE A 37 -13.09 5.31 3.68
C PHE A 37 -14.38 4.76 3.07
N SER A 38 -15.24 4.10 3.86
CA SER A 38 -16.50 3.52 3.37
C SER A 38 -17.57 4.59 3.18
N ASN A 39 -17.42 5.38 2.13
CA ASN A 39 -18.44 6.30 1.67
C ASN A 39 -18.53 6.31 0.14
N ASP A 40 -19.71 6.65 -0.37
CA ASP A 40 -20.01 6.60 -1.81
C ASP A 40 -19.13 7.55 -2.63
N THR A 41 -18.73 8.69 -2.05
CA THR A 41 -17.87 9.65 -2.74
C THR A 41 -16.46 9.11 -2.95
N PHE A 42 -15.85 8.54 -1.91
CA PHE A 42 -14.53 7.91 -2.00
C PHE A 42 -14.57 6.77 -3.00
N GLU A 43 -15.57 5.89 -2.91
CA GLU A 43 -15.72 4.76 -3.82
C GLU A 43 -15.78 5.24 -5.27
N SER A 44 -16.68 6.18 -5.56
CA SER A 44 -16.92 6.64 -6.92
C SER A 44 -15.68 7.32 -7.51
N GLU A 45 -15.04 8.21 -6.73
CA GLU A 45 -13.82 8.90 -7.14
C GLU A 45 -12.67 7.92 -7.38
N PHE A 46 -12.43 7.00 -6.44
CA PHE A 46 -11.34 6.04 -6.55
C PHE A 46 -11.57 5.05 -7.71
N ARG A 47 -12.79 4.52 -7.86
CA ARG A 47 -13.16 3.65 -8.98
C ARG A 47 -12.99 4.35 -10.33
N SER A 48 -13.38 5.62 -10.44
CA SER A 48 -13.23 6.39 -11.69
C SER A 48 -11.76 6.43 -12.14
N LYS A 49 -10.82 6.63 -11.20
CA LYS A 49 -9.38 6.63 -11.44
C LYS A 49 -8.87 5.24 -11.81
N LEU A 50 -9.30 4.20 -11.12
CA LEU A 50 -8.93 2.81 -11.45
C LEU A 50 -9.34 2.45 -12.88
N LEU A 51 -10.59 2.73 -13.26
CA LEU A 51 -11.15 2.37 -14.57
C LEU A 51 -10.48 3.13 -15.71
N THR A 52 -10.34 4.45 -15.56
CA THR A 52 -9.72 5.29 -16.58
C THR A 52 -8.25 4.95 -16.75
N HIS A 53 -7.50 4.80 -15.65
CA HIS A 53 -6.09 4.40 -15.72
C HIS A 53 -5.92 3.04 -16.42
N HIS A 54 -6.73 2.05 -16.05
CA HIS A 54 -6.65 0.72 -16.65
C HIS A 54 -6.95 0.75 -18.16
N CYS A 55 -7.95 1.53 -18.58
CA CYS A 55 -8.30 1.67 -20.00
C CYS A 55 -7.21 2.37 -20.82
N PHE A 56 -6.66 3.49 -20.34
CA PHE A 56 -5.72 4.30 -21.13
C PHE A 56 -4.28 3.82 -21.06
N MET A 57 -3.85 3.32 -19.90
CA MET A 57 -2.47 2.88 -19.70
C MET A 57 -2.27 1.40 -20.00
N GLY A 58 -3.36 0.63 -20.21
CA GLY A 58 -3.32 -0.81 -20.43
C GLY A 58 -2.60 -1.58 -19.31
N SER A 59 -2.51 -0.97 -18.12
CA SER A 59 -1.75 -1.51 -16.99
C SER A 59 -2.37 -1.12 -15.66
N PRO A 60 -2.06 -1.86 -14.58
CA PRO A 60 -2.56 -1.54 -13.26
C PRO A 60 -2.05 -0.20 -12.75
N LEU A 61 -2.80 0.37 -11.81
CA LEU A 61 -2.45 1.63 -11.19
C LEU A 61 -1.25 1.44 -10.23
N PHE A 62 -0.15 2.18 -10.45
CA PHE A 62 1.11 2.07 -9.70
C PHE A 62 1.38 3.29 -8.82
N GLN A 63 2.39 3.16 -7.95
CA GLN A 63 2.73 4.07 -6.84
C GLN A 63 2.31 5.53 -7.06
N GLU A 64 2.92 6.27 -7.99
CA GLU A 64 2.58 7.69 -8.18
C GLU A 64 1.11 7.93 -8.57
N SER A 65 0.55 7.10 -9.45
CA SER A 65 -0.87 7.17 -9.80
C SER A 65 -1.76 6.76 -8.62
N PHE A 66 -1.30 5.83 -7.78
CA PHE A 66 -2.04 5.33 -6.61
C PHE A 66 -2.14 6.39 -5.56
N ASP A 67 -1.01 7.01 -5.25
CA ASP A 67 -0.93 8.06 -4.25
C ASP A 67 -1.87 9.20 -4.64
N SER A 68 -1.78 9.67 -5.90
CA SER A 68 -2.69 10.69 -6.44
C SER A 68 -4.17 10.27 -6.42
N ALA A 69 -4.51 9.05 -6.83
CA ALA A 69 -5.90 8.57 -6.85
C ALA A 69 -6.49 8.45 -5.46
N PHE A 70 -5.72 7.92 -4.50
CA PHE A 70 -6.14 7.74 -3.11
C PHE A 70 -6.32 9.10 -2.41
N ILE A 71 -5.36 10.00 -2.54
CA ILE A 71 -5.40 11.36 -1.98
C ILE A 71 -6.60 12.13 -2.52
N ALA A 72 -6.81 12.10 -3.84
CA ALA A 72 -7.95 12.77 -4.46
C ALA A 72 -9.28 12.20 -3.94
N ALA A 73 -9.42 10.87 -3.89
CA ALA A 73 -10.65 10.24 -3.38
C ALA A 73 -10.92 10.60 -1.92
N CYS A 74 -9.89 10.61 -1.06
CA CYS A 74 -10.00 11.05 0.33
C CYS A 74 -10.46 12.52 0.43
N SER A 75 -9.82 13.41 -0.31
CA SER A 75 -10.14 14.84 -0.31
C SER A 75 -11.58 15.12 -0.77
N HIS A 76 -12.03 14.50 -1.87
CA HIS A 76 -13.40 14.66 -2.37
C HIS A 76 -14.44 14.06 -1.41
N ALA A 77 -14.09 13.00 -0.70
CA ALA A 77 -14.93 12.42 0.34
C ALA A 77 -14.99 13.26 1.64
N GLY A 78 -14.29 14.39 1.70
CA GLY A 78 -14.33 15.32 2.82
C GLY A 78 -13.33 15.01 3.94
N HIS A 79 -12.40 14.07 3.74
CA HIS A 79 -11.31 13.85 4.68
C HIS A 79 -10.34 15.03 4.65
N LYS A 80 -9.75 15.34 5.81
CA LYS A 80 -8.66 16.32 5.88
C LYS A 80 -7.38 15.65 5.38
N VAL A 81 -6.80 16.20 4.31
CA VAL A 81 -5.59 15.64 3.67
C VAL A 81 -4.43 16.63 3.75
N GLU A 82 -3.27 16.16 4.21
CA GLU A 82 -2.01 16.92 4.20
C GLU A 82 -0.90 16.04 3.62
N GLU A 83 -0.39 16.39 2.44
CA GLU A 83 0.70 15.65 1.79
C GLU A 83 2.03 15.89 2.51
N SER A 84 2.89 14.87 2.51
CA SER A 84 4.24 15.00 3.04
C SER A 84 5.10 15.93 2.19
N ALA A 85 6.13 16.53 2.80
CA ALA A 85 7.14 17.28 2.05
C ALA A 85 8.08 16.31 1.30
N ASP A 86 8.69 16.79 0.20
CA ASP A 86 9.69 16.02 -0.54
C ASP A 86 10.81 15.52 0.39
N GLY A 87 11.08 14.22 0.35
CA GLY A 87 12.09 13.58 1.20
C GLY A 87 11.63 13.27 2.63
N GLN A 88 10.35 13.50 2.97
CA GLN A 88 9.77 12.99 4.21
C GLN A 88 9.99 11.49 4.31
N ARG A 89 10.39 11.05 5.51
CA ARG A 89 10.67 9.66 5.78
C ARG A 89 9.41 8.96 6.30
N PHE A 90 9.25 7.70 5.89
CA PHE A 90 8.29 6.69 6.37
C PHE A 90 6.82 6.80 5.98
N TRP A 91 6.25 8.00 5.96
CA TRP A 91 4.85 8.22 5.60
C TRP A 91 4.74 9.19 4.43
N ASP A 92 3.64 9.10 3.72
CA ASP A 92 3.44 9.77 2.43
C ASP A 92 2.36 10.86 2.54
N VAL A 93 1.34 10.64 3.38
CA VAL A 93 0.22 11.56 3.59
C VAL A 93 -0.34 11.48 5.01
N ILE A 94 -0.92 12.58 5.51
CA ILE A 94 -1.76 12.61 6.70
C ILE A 94 -3.24 12.66 6.28
N ILE A 95 -4.05 11.72 6.77
CA ILE A 95 -5.51 11.68 6.56
C ILE A 95 -6.20 11.72 7.92
N ASP A 96 -6.99 12.75 8.18
CA ASP A 96 -7.68 12.97 9.46
C ASP A 96 -6.76 12.84 10.69
N GLY A 97 -5.54 13.37 10.55
CA GLY A 97 -4.51 13.33 11.60
C GLY A 97 -3.71 12.04 11.68
N ARG A 98 -4.02 11.01 10.88
CA ARG A 98 -3.26 9.76 10.81
C ARG A 98 -2.17 9.85 9.74
N ARG A 99 -0.92 9.55 10.10
CA ARG A 99 0.22 9.44 9.17
C ARG A 99 0.19 8.08 8.48
N ILE A 100 -0.06 8.09 7.18
CA ILE A 100 -0.23 6.91 6.35
C ILE A 100 0.95 6.78 5.39
N SER A 101 1.50 5.56 5.30
CA SER A 101 2.36 5.20 4.17
C SER A 101 1.56 4.50 3.07
N LEU A 102 1.75 4.92 1.84
CA LEU A 102 1.10 4.38 0.65
C LEU A 102 2.03 3.40 -0.05
N LYS A 103 1.51 2.24 -0.43
CA LYS A 103 2.24 1.21 -1.18
C LYS A 103 1.37 0.65 -2.30
N SER A 104 1.98 0.24 -3.40
CA SER A 104 1.29 -0.50 -4.47
C SER A 104 2.00 -1.83 -4.76
N SER A 105 1.27 -2.83 -5.24
CA SER A 105 1.85 -4.12 -5.64
C SER A 105 1.11 -4.80 -6.80
N LYS A 106 1.89 -5.29 -7.76
CA LYS A 106 1.47 -6.11 -8.92
C LYS A 106 2.29 -7.38 -9.08
N ALA A 107 2.87 -7.89 -8.00
CA ALA A 107 3.74 -9.07 -8.12
C ALA A 107 2.94 -10.22 -8.75
N LYS A 108 3.49 -10.88 -9.78
CA LYS A 108 2.83 -12.02 -10.46
C LYS A 108 2.43 -13.15 -9.50
N SER A 109 3.10 -13.22 -8.35
CA SER A 109 2.93 -14.21 -7.29
C SER A 109 2.12 -13.71 -6.09
N LEU A 110 1.29 -12.67 -6.25
CA LEU A 110 0.42 -12.19 -5.17
C LEU A 110 -0.49 -13.31 -4.67
N ARG A 111 -0.49 -13.51 -3.34
CA ARG A 111 -1.35 -14.47 -2.64
C ARG A 111 -2.50 -13.75 -2.00
N GLN A 112 -3.72 -14.29 -2.08
CA GLN A 112 -4.89 -13.59 -1.55
C GLN A 112 -4.81 -13.37 -0.03
N ASP A 113 -4.27 -14.32 0.71
CA ASP A 113 -4.32 -14.33 2.19
C ASP A 113 -3.10 -13.70 2.87
N THR A 114 -2.10 -13.28 2.10
CA THR A 114 -0.90 -12.64 2.66
C THR A 114 -0.47 -11.42 1.87
N LEU A 115 0.02 -10.39 2.57
CA LEU A 115 0.61 -9.21 1.96
C LEU A 115 2.14 -9.27 1.95
N HIS A 116 2.73 -8.45 1.08
CA HIS A 116 4.18 -8.34 0.92
C HIS A 116 4.55 -6.89 0.64
N ILE A 117 5.47 -6.36 1.44
CA ILE A 117 6.10 -5.06 1.26
C ILE A 117 7.57 -5.34 0.97
N SER A 118 7.94 -5.25 -0.30
CA SER A 118 9.32 -5.52 -0.76
C SER A 118 10.33 -4.48 -0.31
N LYS A 119 9.85 -3.25 -0.02
CA LYS A 119 10.64 -2.15 0.49
C LYS A 119 9.79 -1.34 1.46
N LEU A 120 9.95 -1.60 2.75
CA LEU A 120 9.28 -0.83 3.81
C LEU A 120 9.95 0.54 3.96
N THR A 121 11.26 0.54 4.09
CA THR A 121 12.10 1.73 4.24
C THR A 121 13.54 1.39 3.86
N GLU A 122 14.31 2.43 3.52
CA GLU A 122 15.76 2.34 3.41
C GLU A 122 16.40 1.99 4.74
N ALA A 123 17.44 1.16 4.67
CA ALA A 123 18.22 0.72 5.81
C ALA A 123 19.67 0.45 5.38
N ALA A 124 20.37 1.52 4.95
CA ALA A 124 21.77 1.49 4.52
C ALA A 124 22.69 0.74 5.50
N TRP A 125 22.42 0.86 6.81
CA TRP A 125 23.18 0.18 7.85
C TRP A 125 23.22 -1.35 7.70
N ILE A 126 22.27 -1.98 6.99
CA ILE A 126 22.27 -3.44 6.76
C ILE A 126 23.54 -3.87 6.02
N GLN A 127 24.05 -3.06 5.09
CA GLN A 127 25.23 -3.40 4.29
C GLN A 127 26.53 -3.45 5.09
N ASP A 128 26.63 -2.67 6.17
CA ASP A 128 27.84 -2.54 7.00
C ASP A 128 27.73 -3.23 8.36
N CYS A 129 26.55 -3.75 8.69
CA CYS A 129 26.34 -4.42 9.96
C CYS A 129 26.89 -5.85 9.95
N ARG A 130 27.86 -6.14 10.83
CA ARG A 130 28.58 -7.44 10.86
C ARG A 130 28.25 -8.32 12.06
N THR A 131 27.55 -7.81 13.07
CA THR A 131 27.27 -8.58 14.29
C THR A 131 25.77 -8.66 14.56
N ALA A 132 25.34 -9.79 15.12
CA ALA A 132 23.95 -10.00 15.53
C ALA A 132 23.44 -8.92 16.48
N SER A 133 24.30 -8.46 17.41
CA SER A 133 23.97 -7.41 18.38
C SER A 133 23.65 -6.09 17.68
N LYS A 134 24.53 -5.63 16.78
CA LYS A 134 24.32 -4.37 16.04
C LYS A 134 23.11 -4.47 15.11
N ARG A 135 22.90 -5.62 14.44
CA ARG A 135 21.71 -5.83 13.58
C ARG A 135 20.43 -5.71 14.38
N ARG A 136 20.36 -6.36 15.55
CA ARG A 136 19.21 -6.26 16.45
C ARG A 136 18.98 -4.82 16.90
N GLU A 137 20.02 -4.14 17.36
CA GLU A 137 19.92 -2.76 17.83
C GLU A 137 19.42 -1.80 16.74
N HIS A 138 20.02 -1.84 15.55
CA HIS A 138 19.57 -1.01 14.44
C HIS A 138 18.15 -1.34 13.97
N THR A 139 17.79 -2.63 13.94
CA THR A 139 16.42 -3.06 13.62
C THR A 139 15.43 -2.52 14.64
N ARG A 140 15.71 -2.66 15.94
CA ARG A 140 14.84 -2.15 17.00
C ARG A 140 14.71 -0.64 16.95
N ARG A 141 15.82 0.08 16.75
CA ARG A 141 15.79 1.54 16.62
C ARG A 141 14.93 1.97 15.43
N LEU A 142 15.12 1.33 14.27
CA LEU A 142 14.35 1.61 13.06
C LEU A 142 12.85 1.39 13.26
N PHE A 143 12.46 0.24 13.80
CA PHE A 143 11.05 -0.08 13.98
C PHE A 143 10.40 0.69 15.14
N LYS A 144 11.17 1.09 16.15
CA LYS A 144 10.69 2.02 17.18
C LYS A 144 10.32 3.37 16.54
N GLU A 145 11.25 3.96 15.80
CA GLU A 145 11.03 5.22 15.07
C GLU A 145 9.86 5.09 14.09
N TYR A 146 9.80 3.99 13.32
CA TYR A 146 8.72 3.75 12.37
C TYR A 146 7.34 3.65 13.05
N CYS A 147 7.24 2.98 14.20
CA CYS A 147 5.98 2.86 14.95
C CYS A 147 5.58 4.16 15.67
N GLU A 148 6.52 5.07 15.92
CA GLU A 148 6.24 6.40 16.48
C GLU A 148 5.77 7.38 15.40
N GLU A 149 6.24 7.20 14.15
CA GLU A 149 6.00 8.13 13.05
C GLU A 149 4.88 7.72 12.09
N VAL A 150 4.50 6.44 12.04
CA VAL A 150 3.52 5.93 11.07
C VAL A 150 2.40 5.18 11.78
N ASP A 151 1.16 5.55 11.50
CA ASP A 151 -0.01 4.90 12.07
C ASP A 151 -0.39 3.63 11.29
N ALA A 152 -0.34 3.72 9.95
CA ALA A 152 -0.77 2.65 9.07
C ALA A 152 -0.09 2.65 7.71
N ILE A 153 -0.10 1.50 7.05
CA ILE A 153 0.30 1.35 5.65
C ILE A 153 -0.92 0.98 4.83
N VAL A 154 -1.33 1.83 3.90
CA VAL A 154 -2.38 1.49 2.93
C VAL A 154 -1.72 0.96 1.66
N GLN A 155 -2.03 -0.28 1.33
CA GLN A 155 -1.52 -0.97 0.15
C GLN A 155 -2.61 -1.23 -0.88
N LEU A 156 -2.43 -0.73 -2.10
CA LEU A 156 -3.21 -1.15 -3.27
C LEU A 156 -2.57 -2.38 -3.91
N ARG A 157 -3.37 -3.41 -4.15
CA ARG A 157 -2.93 -4.69 -4.73
C ARG A 157 -3.75 -4.98 -5.97
N TYR A 158 -3.09 -5.41 -7.05
CA TYR A 158 -3.76 -5.87 -8.26
C TYR A 158 -3.49 -7.34 -8.54
N PHE A 159 -4.54 -8.15 -8.58
CA PHE A 159 -4.50 -9.57 -8.91
C PHE A 159 -4.79 -9.77 -10.39
N ASP A 160 -3.75 -9.92 -11.20
CA ASP A 160 -3.84 -10.06 -12.67
C ASP A 160 -4.78 -11.18 -13.12
N SER A 161 -4.56 -12.40 -12.60
CA SER A 161 -5.42 -13.57 -12.89
C SER A 161 -6.90 -13.39 -12.53
N LEU A 162 -7.22 -12.45 -11.65
CA LEU A 162 -8.57 -12.16 -11.20
C LEU A 162 -9.08 -10.83 -11.74
N HIS A 163 -8.28 -10.02 -12.44
CA HIS A 163 -8.62 -8.65 -12.83
C HIS A 163 -9.19 -7.80 -11.67
N ARG A 164 -8.59 -7.95 -10.48
CA ARG A 164 -9.16 -7.43 -9.23
C ARG A 164 -8.19 -6.52 -8.47
N TYR A 165 -8.66 -5.34 -8.09
CA TYR A 165 -7.99 -4.50 -7.10
C TYR A 165 -8.48 -4.79 -5.69
N GLU A 166 -7.57 -4.70 -4.73
CA GLU A 166 -7.84 -4.80 -3.29
C GLU A 166 -7.06 -3.68 -2.59
N LEU A 167 -7.75 -2.84 -1.81
CA LEU A 167 -7.14 -1.80 -0.98
C LEU A 167 -7.13 -2.29 0.46
N VAL A 168 -5.95 -2.43 1.04
CA VAL A 168 -5.77 -3.03 2.38
C VAL A 168 -4.92 -2.13 3.26
N GLU A 169 -5.32 -1.92 4.50
CA GLU A 169 -4.53 -1.25 5.52
C GLU A 169 -3.88 -2.26 6.47
N ILE A 170 -2.56 -2.13 6.62
CA ILE A 170 -1.74 -2.87 7.57
C ILE A 170 -1.51 -1.94 8.77
N PRO A 171 -1.97 -2.30 9.98
CA PRO A 171 -1.73 -1.48 11.15
C PRO A 171 -0.24 -1.54 11.53
N VAL A 172 0.45 -0.40 11.57
CA VAL A 172 1.88 -0.36 11.95
C VAL A 172 2.16 -0.89 13.36
N PRO A 173 1.27 -0.72 14.37
CA PRO A 173 1.45 -1.36 15.67
C PRO A 173 1.65 -2.88 15.60
N LEU A 174 1.24 -3.56 14.53
CA LEU A 174 1.55 -4.97 14.30
C LEU A 174 3.07 -5.26 14.35
N PHE A 175 3.90 -4.32 13.90
CA PHE A 175 5.35 -4.46 13.83
C PHE A 175 6.05 -4.26 15.18
N SER A 176 5.34 -3.82 16.23
CA SER A 176 5.89 -3.70 17.59
C SER A 176 6.45 -5.02 18.12
N GLN A 177 5.93 -6.15 17.66
CA GLN A 177 6.41 -7.51 17.98
C GLN A 177 7.90 -7.73 17.65
N ILE A 178 8.50 -6.90 16.79
CA ILE A 178 9.94 -6.93 16.49
C ILE A 178 10.79 -6.61 17.73
N MET A 179 10.25 -5.83 18.67
CA MET A 179 10.96 -5.42 19.88
C MET A 179 11.29 -6.61 20.80
N ASP A 180 10.52 -7.68 20.73
CA ASP A 180 10.65 -8.85 21.59
C ASP A 180 11.64 -9.89 21.06
N ILE A 181 12.14 -9.71 19.83
CA ILE A 181 13.01 -10.69 19.19
C ILE A 181 14.39 -10.71 19.88
N GLY A 182 14.83 -11.90 20.28
CA GLY A 182 16.14 -12.16 20.86
C GLY A 182 17.29 -12.01 19.86
N ARG A 183 18.52 -11.85 20.39
CA ARG A 183 19.74 -11.61 19.58
C ARG A 183 20.07 -12.78 18.66
N GLU A 184 19.81 -13.99 19.11
CA GLU A 184 20.05 -15.25 18.42
C GLU A 184 19.40 -15.30 17.03
N HIS A 185 18.23 -14.69 16.86
CA HIS A 185 17.53 -14.64 15.57
C HIS A 185 18.16 -13.68 14.55
N PHE A 186 19.11 -12.84 14.98
CA PHE A 186 19.88 -11.94 14.12
C PHE A 186 21.29 -12.48 13.81
N ALA A 187 21.57 -13.76 14.09
CA ALA A 187 22.89 -14.35 13.90
C ALA A 187 23.29 -14.48 12.42
N ALA A 188 22.36 -14.86 11.55
CA ALA A 188 22.62 -15.02 10.12
C ALA A 188 22.95 -13.67 9.43
N ASP A 189 23.79 -13.70 8.40
CA ASP A 189 23.91 -12.56 7.49
C ASP A 189 22.69 -12.52 6.57
N GLY A 190 21.93 -11.42 6.66
CA GLY A 190 20.61 -11.30 6.06
C GLY A 190 19.52 -12.19 6.69
N PRO A 191 19.20 -12.02 8.00
CA PRO A 191 18.25 -12.89 8.68
C PRO A 191 16.84 -12.78 8.09
N THR A 192 16.15 -13.93 8.03
CA THR A 192 14.72 -14.06 7.77
C THR A 192 14.05 -14.58 9.03
N ILE A 193 13.16 -13.79 9.62
CA ILE A 193 12.61 -14.04 10.96
C ILE A 193 11.08 -14.07 10.86
N ASN A 194 10.47 -15.19 11.23
CA ASN A 194 9.02 -15.32 11.37
C ASN A 194 8.58 -14.75 12.71
N ILE A 195 7.61 -13.85 12.72
CA ILE A 195 7.22 -13.06 13.89
C ILE A 195 5.71 -13.24 14.11
N PRO A 196 5.26 -13.52 15.35
CA PRO A 196 6.07 -13.75 16.54
C PRO A 196 6.82 -15.09 16.49
N ILE A 197 7.92 -15.18 17.25
CA ILE A 197 8.74 -16.40 17.32
C ILE A 197 7.90 -17.55 17.86
N GLY A 198 7.94 -18.70 17.18
CA GLY A 198 7.25 -19.93 17.60
C GLY A 198 5.77 -20.02 17.19
N LYS A 199 5.16 -18.96 16.64
CA LYS A 199 3.78 -19.01 16.13
C LYS A 199 3.74 -19.56 14.70
N ASN A 200 2.74 -20.42 14.42
CA ASN A 200 2.50 -20.96 13.09
C ASN A 200 0.98 -20.92 12.74
N PRO A 201 0.56 -20.21 11.68
CA PRO A 201 1.38 -19.32 10.85
C PRO A 201 1.85 -18.08 11.64
N PRO A 202 3.02 -17.51 11.31
CA PRO A 202 3.43 -16.23 11.87
C PRO A 202 2.51 -15.10 11.38
N ASP A 203 2.52 -13.99 12.11
CA ASP A 203 1.81 -12.77 11.72
C ASP A 203 2.48 -12.10 10.53
N PHE A 204 3.81 -12.13 10.47
CA PHE A 204 4.59 -11.70 9.32
C PHE A 204 6.02 -12.26 9.38
N THR A 205 6.78 -12.08 8.30
CA THR A 205 8.20 -12.42 8.22
C THR A 205 9.02 -11.14 7.97
N LEU A 206 9.91 -10.80 8.88
CA LEU A 206 10.93 -9.77 8.67
C LEU A 206 12.10 -10.35 7.86
N LYS A 207 12.53 -9.62 6.83
CA LYS A 207 13.76 -9.92 6.11
C LYS A 207 14.64 -8.68 6.05
N LEU A 208 15.89 -8.83 6.46
CA LEU A 208 16.91 -7.81 6.32
C LEU A 208 17.80 -8.20 5.15
N ASP A 209 17.57 -7.63 3.97
CA ASP A 209 18.33 -7.99 2.77
C ASP A 209 19.56 -7.10 2.61
N ARG A 210 20.73 -7.72 2.51
CA ARG A 210 22.00 -7.02 2.35
C ARG A 210 22.21 -6.50 0.93
N SER A 211 21.74 -7.20 -0.10
CA SER A 211 22.03 -6.79 -1.48
C SER A 211 21.41 -5.43 -1.80
N ASP A 212 20.20 -5.21 -1.28
CA ASP A 212 19.37 -4.07 -1.67
C ASP A 212 19.23 -3.03 -0.54
N ALA A 213 19.94 -3.20 0.58
CA ALA A 213 19.94 -2.29 1.73
C ALA A 213 18.53 -1.89 2.23
N LYS A 214 17.57 -2.81 2.14
CA LYS A 214 16.16 -2.55 2.42
C LYS A 214 15.58 -3.53 3.42
N VAL A 215 14.58 -3.05 4.16
CA VAL A 215 13.76 -3.91 5.01
C VAL A 215 12.56 -4.40 4.21
N THR A 216 12.37 -5.72 4.19
CA THR A 216 11.19 -6.36 3.61
C THR A 216 10.33 -6.94 4.71
N ILE A 217 9.01 -6.68 4.64
CA ILE A 217 8.01 -7.40 5.44
C ILE A 217 7.24 -8.31 4.49
N ALA A 218 7.40 -9.61 4.66
CA ALA A 218 6.77 -10.62 3.83
C ALA A 218 5.70 -11.40 4.60
N LYS A 219 4.81 -12.07 3.88
CA LYS A 219 3.82 -13.01 4.44
C LYS A 219 3.00 -12.39 5.58
N ILE A 220 2.68 -11.10 5.48
CA ILE A 220 1.82 -10.43 6.47
C ILE A 220 0.47 -11.11 6.41
N ASN A 221 0.00 -11.65 7.52
CA ASN A 221 -1.28 -12.32 7.62
C ASN A 221 -2.41 -11.30 7.39
N LYS A 222 -3.14 -11.43 6.28
CA LYS A 222 -4.19 -10.49 5.90
C LYS A 222 -5.32 -10.41 6.94
N GLN A 223 -5.52 -11.46 7.75
CA GLN A 223 -6.53 -11.44 8.82
C GLN A 223 -6.23 -10.42 9.93
N LEU A 224 -5.00 -9.90 10.00
CA LEU A 224 -4.59 -8.84 10.93
C LEU A 224 -4.66 -7.46 10.28
N CYS A 225 -5.20 -7.37 9.07
CA CYS A 225 -5.28 -6.16 8.27
C CYS A 225 -6.76 -5.82 7.99
N LEU A 226 -7.01 -4.56 7.66
CA LEU A 226 -8.33 -4.10 7.27
C LEU A 226 -8.41 -4.00 5.75
N VAL A 227 -9.24 -4.83 5.11
CA VAL A 227 -9.57 -4.62 3.69
C VAL A 227 -10.58 -3.48 3.63
N HIS A 228 -10.23 -2.38 2.97
CA HIS A 228 -11.12 -1.22 2.82
C HIS A 228 -12.12 -1.41 1.68
N GLY A 229 -11.65 -1.95 0.56
CA GLY A 229 -12.47 -2.11 -0.63
C GLY A 229 -11.86 -3.05 -1.65
N ILE A 230 -12.73 -3.61 -2.49
CA ILE A 230 -12.39 -4.50 -3.60
C ILE A 230 -13.11 -3.99 -4.85
N TRP A 231 -12.38 -3.90 -5.95
CA TRP A 231 -12.92 -3.55 -7.27
C TRP A 231 -12.57 -4.65 -8.26
N GLN A 232 -13.59 -5.33 -8.75
CA GLN A 232 -13.49 -6.39 -9.73
C GLN A 232 -13.82 -5.83 -11.11
N LEU A 233 -12.80 -5.71 -11.97
CA LEU A 233 -12.92 -5.24 -13.35
C LEU A 233 -13.44 -6.35 -14.27
#